data_AF-A0A0D0V542-F1
#
_entry.id   AF-A0A0D0V542-F1
#
_cell.length_a   1.000
_cell.length_b   1.000
_cell.length_c   1.000
_cell.angle_alpha   90.00
_cell.angle_beta   90.00
_cell.angle_gamma   90.00
#
_symmetry.space_group_name_H-M   'P 1'
#
loop_
_entity.id
_entity.type
_entity.pdbx_description
1 polymer ?
#
loop_
_entity_poly.entity_id
_entity_poly.type
_entity_poly.pdbx_seq_one_letter_code
_entity_poly.pdbx_strand_id
1 'polypeptide(L)'
;MDAQKPMLHSRAHIEAGDIVILYMARDNMTAITIVPGETFHNKYGRYPHDMLIGQKYGSKIHSPPPHPGYVHVLRPTPELWTLSLPHRTQILYLPDISYITMRLGVRVGGKVIEAGTGSGSMTHSLSRSVGPNGQVMSFEYHRQRFETALKEFESHGLTNVRLQHRNVCKEGFGDAQGVEAVFLDLPAPWEAIPHAVKALRRDIITRICCFSPCLEQVLKTVTCLRSEGFSDISTQEVLIRTHELVAPPPNTAYLSSISSVVSYLREHEQRKEERRLLQIKTAKENNRKVKGIEANDALPMEGDTGTKRKLEQTSVSGPDNAAPADSQPKTNLLWTEPSNPFPTTVLTKPSPEMKGHTSYLTFAVLYPESVRLSMAAQETSSRVETPTNITKAPETHSQETHYSEGPEIEKIGAMTSKEMDDWMKSGSTSLSV
;
A
#
# COMPACT_ATOMS: atom_id res chain seq x y z
N MET A 1 -10.26 -42.18 11.40
CA MET A 1 -9.67 -40.83 11.22
C MET A 1 -10.73 -40.03 10.50
N ASP A 2 -11.38 -39.08 11.18
CA ASP A 2 -12.33 -38.19 10.51
C ASP A 2 -11.59 -37.43 9.41
N ALA A 3 -12.16 -37.40 8.21
CA ALA A 3 -11.60 -36.65 7.10
C ALA A 3 -11.44 -35.19 7.52
N GLN A 4 -10.22 -34.66 7.40
CA GLN A 4 -9.88 -33.32 7.84
C GLN A 4 -10.73 -32.30 7.07
N LYS A 5 -11.46 -31.44 7.80
CA LYS A 5 -12.44 -30.52 7.20
C LYS A 5 -11.69 -29.42 6.42
N PRO A 6 -12.06 -29.16 5.15
CA PRO A 6 -11.41 -28.10 4.38
C PRO A 6 -11.78 -26.73 4.95
N MET A 7 -10.80 -25.85 5.12
CA MET A 7 -10.96 -24.45 5.50
C MET A 7 -11.85 -23.70 4.49
N LEU A 8 -11.75 -24.05 3.21
CA LEU A 8 -12.55 -23.45 2.14
C LEU A 8 -13.90 -24.18 1.99
N HIS A 9 -14.88 -23.82 2.82
CA HIS A 9 -16.23 -24.38 2.81
C HIS A 9 -17.32 -23.30 2.93
N SER A 10 -18.58 -23.65 2.60
CA SER A 10 -19.73 -22.71 2.66
C SER A 10 -20.73 -22.98 3.79
N ARG A 11 -20.44 -23.91 4.71
CA ARG A 11 -21.31 -24.24 5.88
C ARG A 11 -21.65 -23.01 6.72
N ALA A 12 -22.90 -22.86 7.14
CA ALA A 12 -23.38 -21.65 7.82
C ALA A 12 -22.92 -21.50 9.28
N HIS A 13 -22.74 -22.61 10.00
CA HIS A 13 -22.43 -22.63 11.42
C HIS A 13 -21.00 -23.11 11.69
N ILE A 14 -20.45 -22.68 12.81
CA ILE A 14 -19.12 -23.04 13.30
C ILE A 14 -19.19 -24.39 14.00
N GLU A 15 -18.22 -25.26 13.73
CA GLU A 15 -18.09 -26.57 14.37
C GLU A 15 -16.71 -26.74 15.03
N ALA A 16 -16.61 -27.74 15.91
CA ALA A 16 -15.31 -28.16 16.43
C ALA A 16 -14.37 -28.59 15.29
N GLY A 17 -13.10 -28.20 15.42
CA GLY A 17 -12.05 -28.39 14.44
C GLY A 17 -12.01 -27.31 13.35
N ASP A 18 -13.00 -26.41 13.26
CA ASP A 18 -12.98 -25.36 12.26
C ASP A 18 -11.93 -24.30 12.58
N ILE A 19 -11.31 -23.75 11.54
CA ILE A 19 -10.50 -22.55 11.65
C ILE A 19 -11.41 -21.36 11.47
N VAL A 20 -11.28 -20.36 12.35
CA VAL A 20 -12.07 -19.13 12.29
C VAL A 20 -11.18 -17.91 12.40
N ILE A 21 -11.63 -16.80 11.81
CA ILE A 21 -10.96 -15.51 11.92
C ILE A 21 -11.70 -14.68 12.96
N LEU A 22 -11.06 -14.42 14.09
CA LEU A 22 -11.55 -13.48 15.09
C LEU A 22 -11.20 -12.06 14.62
N TYR A 23 -12.21 -11.33 14.18
CA TYR A 23 -12.09 -9.96 13.73
C TYR A 23 -12.43 -8.99 14.88
N MET A 24 -11.42 -8.23 15.31
CA MET A 24 -11.55 -7.24 16.37
C MET A 24 -11.56 -5.82 15.79
N ALA A 25 -10.62 -5.53 14.88
CA ALA A 25 -10.52 -4.28 14.14
C ALA A 25 -9.91 -4.55 12.74
N ARG A 26 -9.83 -3.53 11.89
CA ARG A 26 -9.30 -3.67 10.51
C ARG A 26 -7.85 -4.17 10.48
N ASP A 27 -7.06 -3.73 11.44
CA ASP A 27 -5.64 -4.02 11.64
C ASP A 27 -5.40 -5.11 12.69
N ASN A 28 -6.46 -5.62 13.32
CA ASN A 28 -6.36 -6.58 14.41
C ASN A 28 -7.33 -7.74 14.19
N MET A 29 -6.78 -8.83 13.66
CA MET A 29 -7.47 -10.10 13.48
C MET A 29 -6.53 -11.27 13.77
N THR A 30 -7.11 -12.38 14.22
CA THR A 30 -6.35 -13.58 14.58
C THR A 30 -7.07 -14.82 14.12
N ALA A 31 -6.36 -15.75 13.51
CA ALA A 31 -6.88 -17.07 13.18
C ALA A 31 -6.72 -18.01 14.38
N ILE A 32 -7.77 -18.76 14.71
CA ILE A 32 -7.74 -19.79 15.75
C ILE A 32 -8.41 -21.07 15.24
N THR A 33 -8.03 -22.21 15.81
CA THR A 33 -8.75 -23.47 15.64
C THR A 33 -9.76 -23.63 16.78
N ILE A 34 -11.00 -23.98 16.46
CA ILE A 34 -12.06 -24.19 17.46
C ILE A 34 -11.88 -25.57 18.10
N VAL A 35 -11.39 -25.57 19.34
CA VAL A 35 -11.23 -26.76 20.17
C VAL A 35 -12.19 -26.70 21.37
N PRO A 36 -13.10 -27.66 21.56
CA PRO A 36 -14.00 -27.70 22.71
C PRO A 36 -13.26 -27.61 24.04
N GLY A 37 -13.79 -26.84 24.99
CA GLY A 37 -13.16 -26.60 26.30
C GLY A 37 -11.99 -25.61 26.33
N GLU A 38 -11.45 -25.20 25.19
CA GLU A 38 -10.43 -24.14 25.13
C GLU A 38 -11.04 -22.74 25.18
N THR A 39 -10.20 -21.74 25.51
CA THR A 39 -10.62 -20.33 25.61
C THR A 39 -9.57 -19.42 25.00
N PHE A 40 -9.99 -18.59 24.04
CA PHE A 40 -9.16 -17.54 23.49
C PHE A 40 -9.18 -16.29 24.39
N HIS A 41 -8.02 -15.70 24.66
CA HIS A 41 -7.87 -14.52 25.50
C HIS A 41 -7.22 -13.38 24.73
N ASN A 42 -7.76 -12.16 24.87
CA ASN A 42 -7.17 -10.96 24.31
C ASN A 42 -7.49 -9.73 25.18
N LYS A 43 -7.04 -8.54 24.75
CA LYS A 43 -7.31 -7.28 25.45
C LYS A 43 -8.80 -6.90 25.54
N TYR A 44 -9.67 -7.54 24.76
CA TYR A 44 -11.11 -7.31 24.75
C TYR A 44 -11.88 -8.31 25.61
N GLY A 45 -11.23 -9.33 26.19
CA GLY A 45 -11.85 -10.29 27.09
C GLY A 45 -11.44 -11.74 26.81
N ARG A 46 -12.30 -12.67 27.24
CA ARG A 46 -12.12 -14.11 27.06
C ARG A 46 -13.27 -14.70 26.27
N TYR A 47 -12.97 -15.64 25.38
CA TYR A 47 -13.92 -16.21 24.44
C TYR A 47 -13.80 -17.73 24.49
N PRO A 48 -14.59 -18.41 25.34
CA PRO A 48 -14.66 -19.87 25.37
C PRO A 48 -15.09 -20.40 24.01
N HIS A 49 -14.37 -21.39 23.48
CA HIS A 49 -14.66 -21.94 22.15
C HIS A 49 -16.05 -22.60 22.09
N ASP A 50 -16.52 -23.15 23.21
CA ASP A 50 -17.86 -23.75 23.32
C ASP A 50 -18.98 -22.73 23.05
N MET A 51 -18.74 -21.43 23.29
CA MET A 51 -19.70 -20.37 22.93
C MET A 51 -19.70 -20.05 21.43
N LEU A 52 -18.63 -20.40 20.72
CA LEU A 52 -18.47 -20.17 19.28
C LEU A 52 -19.11 -21.29 18.47
N ILE A 53 -19.05 -22.53 18.98
CA ILE A 53 -19.63 -23.70 18.33
C ILE A 53 -21.15 -23.52 18.17
N GLY A 54 -21.65 -23.86 16.99
CA GLY A 54 -23.06 -23.71 16.62
C GLY A 54 -23.47 -22.28 16.25
N GLN A 55 -22.63 -21.27 16.47
CA GLN A 55 -22.91 -19.90 16.03
C GLN A 55 -22.78 -19.78 14.51
N LYS A 56 -23.51 -18.84 13.92
CA LYS A 56 -23.35 -18.52 12.50
C LYS A 56 -22.06 -17.75 12.28
N TYR A 57 -21.36 -18.02 11.18
CA TYR A 57 -20.27 -17.15 10.75
C TYR A 57 -20.76 -15.71 10.54
N GLY A 58 -19.96 -14.74 10.96
CA GLY A 58 -20.31 -13.31 10.98
C GLY A 58 -20.93 -12.84 12.31
N SER A 59 -21.25 -13.76 13.23
CA SER A 59 -21.86 -13.39 14.51
C SER A 59 -20.91 -12.54 15.36
N LYS A 60 -21.51 -11.55 16.05
CA LYS A 60 -20.85 -10.75 17.09
C LYS A 60 -20.95 -11.48 18.42
N ILE A 61 -19.81 -11.86 18.99
CA ILE A 61 -19.71 -12.60 20.23
C ILE A 61 -19.17 -11.68 21.32
N HIS A 62 -19.94 -11.50 22.38
CA HIS A 62 -19.53 -10.75 23.56
C HIS A 62 -18.71 -11.63 24.50
N SER A 63 -17.67 -11.04 25.11
CA SER A 63 -16.97 -11.69 26.21
C SER A 63 -17.93 -11.87 27.39
N PRO A 64 -17.88 -13.00 28.12
CA PRO A 64 -18.61 -13.14 29.38
C PRO A 64 -18.18 -12.08 30.41
N PRO A 65 -19.08 -11.73 31.36
CA PRO A 65 -18.75 -10.84 32.48
C PRO A 65 -17.47 -11.26 33.20
N PRO A 66 -16.69 -10.29 33.73
CA PRO A 66 -16.98 -8.85 33.83
C PRO A 66 -16.56 -8.00 32.61
N HIS A 67 -16.14 -8.61 31.50
CA HIS A 67 -15.54 -7.89 30.37
C HIS A 67 -16.59 -7.38 29.38
N PRO A 68 -16.53 -6.11 28.93
CA PRO A 68 -17.53 -5.54 28.01
C PRO A 68 -17.22 -5.74 26.52
N GLY A 69 -16.06 -6.33 26.18
CA GLY A 69 -15.60 -6.42 24.79
C GLY A 69 -16.34 -7.46 23.96
N TYR A 70 -16.10 -7.41 22.65
CA TYR A 70 -16.68 -8.34 21.68
C TYR A 70 -15.72 -8.60 20.51
N VAL A 71 -15.97 -9.68 19.78
CA VAL A 71 -15.32 -10.02 18.51
C VAL A 71 -16.36 -10.42 17.48
N HIS A 72 -16.03 -10.31 16.18
CA HIS A 72 -16.79 -10.97 15.12
C HIS A 72 -16.06 -12.24 14.71
N VAL A 73 -16.80 -13.34 14.53
CA VAL A 73 -16.20 -14.62 14.14
C VAL A 73 -16.47 -14.88 12.66
N LEU A 74 -15.46 -14.65 11.84
CA LEU A 74 -15.58 -14.70 10.38
C LEU A 74 -15.13 -16.05 9.83
N ARG A 75 -15.72 -16.41 8.70
CA ARG A 75 -15.27 -17.56 7.91
C ARG A 75 -13.88 -17.27 7.37
N PRO A 76 -12.94 -18.22 7.43
CA PRO A 76 -11.65 -18.05 6.80
C PRO A 76 -11.79 -17.88 5.28
N THR A 77 -11.08 -16.90 4.74
CA THR A 77 -10.80 -16.75 3.32
C THR A 77 -9.30 -16.50 3.13
N PRO A 78 -8.70 -16.79 1.97
CA PRO A 78 -7.31 -16.42 1.68
C PRO A 78 -6.98 -14.95 1.97
N GLU A 79 -7.91 -14.01 1.73
CA GLU A 79 -7.73 -12.58 2.04
C GLU A 79 -7.62 -12.34 3.55
N LEU A 80 -8.56 -12.88 4.33
CA LEU A 80 -8.53 -12.74 5.78
C LEU A 80 -7.35 -13.49 6.39
N TRP A 81 -7.03 -14.67 5.85
CA TRP A 81 -5.85 -15.45 6.23
C TRP A 81 -4.57 -14.65 6.01
N THR A 82 -4.41 -14.02 4.86
CA THR A 82 -3.25 -13.14 4.55
C THR A 82 -3.04 -12.06 5.60
N LEU A 83 -4.12 -11.54 6.19
CA LEU A 83 -4.09 -10.49 7.21
C LEU A 83 -3.92 -11.04 8.64
N SER A 84 -4.21 -12.32 8.87
CA SER A 84 -4.20 -12.95 10.21
C SER A 84 -3.09 -13.98 10.42
N LEU A 85 -2.37 -14.36 9.36
CA LEU A 85 -1.39 -15.43 9.41
C LEU A 85 -0.19 -15.07 10.29
N PRO A 86 0.46 -16.05 10.93
CA PRO A 86 1.71 -15.83 11.63
C PRO A 86 2.82 -15.52 10.62
N HIS A 87 3.32 -14.29 10.64
CA HIS A 87 4.41 -13.85 9.76
C HIS A 87 5.71 -14.59 10.06
N ARG A 88 6.16 -15.43 9.12
CA ARG A 88 7.47 -16.11 9.16
C ARG A 88 8.48 -15.50 8.21
N THR A 89 7.97 -14.87 7.16
CA THR A 89 8.72 -14.21 6.09
C THR A 89 8.00 -12.92 5.71
N GLN A 90 8.63 -12.12 4.86
CA GLN A 90 7.87 -11.19 4.03
C GLN A 90 6.82 -11.98 3.22
N ILE A 91 5.63 -11.41 3.04
CA ILE A 91 4.53 -12.04 2.31
C ILE A 91 4.03 -11.14 1.19
N LEU A 92 3.38 -11.76 0.20
CA LEU A 92 2.52 -11.06 -0.74
C LEU A 92 1.19 -10.71 -0.08
N TYR A 93 0.64 -9.56 -0.47
CA TYR A 93 -0.68 -9.09 -0.05
C TYR A 93 -1.64 -9.08 -1.24
N LEU A 94 -2.92 -8.85 -0.93
CA LEU A 94 -4.02 -8.95 -1.90
C LEU A 94 -3.81 -8.20 -3.22
N PRO A 95 -3.26 -6.96 -3.27
CA PRO A 95 -3.04 -6.27 -4.55
C PRO A 95 -2.15 -7.08 -5.50
N ASP A 96 -0.97 -7.49 -5.03
CA ASP A 96 -0.04 -8.31 -5.81
C ASP A 96 -0.64 -9.67 -6.13
N ILE A 97 -1.19 -10.37 -5.13
CA ILE A 97 -1.76 -11.71 -5.30
C ILE A 97 -2.87 -11.71 -6.36
N SER A 98 -3.80 -10.76 -6.28
CA SER A 98 -4.92 -10.67 -7.23
C SER A 98 -4.42 -10.37 -8.65
N TYR A 99 -3.45 -9.45 -8.77
CA TYR A 99 -2.88 -9.08 -10.05
C TYR A 99 -2.10 -10.24 -10.68
N ILE A 100 -1.25 -10.92 -9.91
CA ILE A 100 -0.46 -12.07 -10.34
C ILE A 100 -1.39 -13.22 -10.75
N THR A 101 -2.37 -13.56 -9.92
CA THR A 101 -3.31 -14.67 -10.19
C THR A 101 -4.05 -14.44 -11.50
N MET A 102 -4.57 -13.23 -11.71
CA MET A 102 -5.25 -12.85 -12.95
C MET A 102 -4.31 -12.89 -14.16
N ARG A 103 -3.13 -12.29 -14.05
CA ARG A 103 -2.18 -12.14 -15.16
C ARG A 103 -1.49 -13.45 -15.54
N LEU A 104 -1.34 -14.38 -14.60
CA LEU A 104 -0.94 -15.76 -14.86
C LEU A 104 -2.05 -16.61 -15.51
N GLY A 105 -3.30 -16.15 -15.50
CA GLY A 105 -4.43 -16.90 -16.03
C GLY A 105 -4.76 -18.13 -15.18
N VAL A 106 -4.54 -18.06 -13.86
CA VAL A 106 -4.86 -19.14 -12.94
C VAL A 106 -6.38 -19.38 -12.99
N ARG A 107 -6.76 -20.63 -13.22
CA ARG A 107 -8.15 -21.04 -13.46
C ARG A 107 -8.48 -22.32 -12.73
N VAL A 108 -9.77 -22.57 -12.54
CA VAL A 108 -10.28 -23.83 -11.98
C VAL A 108 -9.81 -25.02 -12.82
N GLY A 109 -9.30 -26.06 -12.15
CA GLY A 109 -8.71 -27.24 -12.76
C GLY A 109 -7.28 -27.08 -13.26
N GLY A 110 -6.71 -25.86 -13.18
CA GLY A 110 -5.34 -25.59 -13.62
C GLY A 110 -4.28 -26.20 -12.69
N LYS A 111 -3.07 -26.41 -13.24
CA LYS A 111 -1.88 -26.78 -12.46
C LYS A 111 -0.91 -25.60 -12.44
N VAL A 112 -0.49 -25.20 -11.25
CA VAL A 112 0.40 -24.05 -11.05
C VAL A 112 1.56 -24.42 -10.14
N ILE A 113 2.73 -23.82 -10.40
CA ILE A 113 3.90 -23.89 -9.51
C ILE A 113 4.02 -22.59 -8.73
N GLU A 114 4.38 -22.72 -7.46
CA GLU A 114 4.85 -21.63 -6.60
C GLU A 114 6.20 -22.01 -5.98
N ALA A 115 7.17 -21.11 -6.00
CA ALA A 115 8.40 -21.23 -5.21
C ALA A 115 8.94 -19.83 -4.87
N GLY A 116 9.19 -19.43 -3.63
CA GLY A 116 9.06 -20.18 -2.37
C GLY A 116 7.65 -20.17 -1.77
N THR A 117 7.34 -21.18 -0.95
CA THR A 117 6.09 -21.23 -0.17
C THR A 117 6.01 -20.11 0.89
N GLY A 118 7.12 -19.80 1.55
CA GLY A 118 7.19 -18.74 2.56
C GLY A 118 6.19 -18.93 3.70
N SER A 119 5.33 -17.94 3.92
CA SER A 119 4.26 -18.01 4.93
C SER A 119 2.92 -18.51 4.38
N GLY A 120 2.85 -19.00 3.13
CA GLY A 120 1.66 -19.62 2.56
C GLY A 120 0.55 -18.65 2.10
N SER A 121 0.79 -17.33 2.10
CA SER A 121 -0.20 -16.31 1.70
C SER A 121 -0.70 -16.53 0.26
N MET A 122 0.23 -16.64 -0.69
CA MET A 122 -0.08 -16.88 -2.10
C MET A 122 -0.62 -18.30 -2.32
N THR A 123 -0.08 -19.31 -1.63
CA THR A 123 -0.54 -20.71 -1.69
C THR A 123 -2.04 -20.85 -1.44
N HIS A 124 -2.59 -20.18 -0.41
CA HIS A 124 -4.02 -20.25 -0.10
C HIS A 124 -4.88 -19.64 -1.22
N SER A 125 -4.42 -18.53 -1.80
CA SER A 125 -5.11 -17.86 -2.90
C SER A 125 -5.08 -18.69 -4.18
N LEU A 126 -3.93 -19.30 -4.49
CA LEU A 126 -3.79 -20.25 -5.60
C LEU A 126 -4.65 -21.49 -5.41
N SER A 127 -4.63 -22.10 -4.22
CA SER A 127 -5.42 -23.29 -3.88
C SER A 127 -6.92 -23.05 -4.10
N ARG A 128 -7.44 -21.91 -3.65
CA ARG A 128 -8.82 -21.53 -3.93
C ARG A 128 -9.08 -21.36 -5.43
N SER A 129 -8.17 -20.70 -6.15
CA SER A 129 -8.36 -20.31 -7.56
C SER A 129 -8.32 -21.50 -8.51
N VAL A 130 -7.46 -22.48 -8.25
CA VAL A 130 -7.42 -23.73 -9.03
C VAL A 130 -8.54 -24.70 -8.64
N GLY A 131 -9.14 -24.52 -7.46
CA GLY A 131 -10.27 -25.31 -6.99
C GLY A 131 -9.91 -26.79 -6.73
N PRO A 132 -10.89 -27.62 -6.36
CA PRO A 132 -10.65 -29.00 -5.90
C PRO A 132 -10.07 -29.93 -6.97
N ASN A 133 -10.31 -29.63 -8.26
CA ASN A 133 -9.81 -30.43 -9.38
C ASN A 133 -8.49 -29.90 -9.96
N GLY A 134 -8.01 -28.75 -9.48
CA GLY A 134 -6.71 -28.20 -9.86
C GLY A 134 -5.61 -28.61 -8.90
N GLN A 135 -4.40 -28.10 -9.11
CA GLN A 135 -3.26 -28.41 -8.25
C GLN A 135 -2.30 -27.23 -8.10
N VAL A 136 -1.90 -26.96 -6.87
CA VAL A 136 -0.79 -26.05 -6.54
C VAL A 136 0.42 -26.90 -6.15
N MET A 137 1.52 -26.72 -6.84
CA MET A 137 2.79 -27.41 -6.58
C MET A 137 3.72 -26.40 -5.94
N SER A 138 3.79 -26.41 -4.61
CA SER A 138 4.53 -25.41 -3.83
C SER A 138 5.89 -25.99 -3.38
N PHE A 139 6.95 -25.19 -3.44
CA PHE A 139 8.30 -25.62 -3.10
C PHE A 139 8.92 -24.68 -2.05
N GLU A 140 9.48 -25.24 -0.99
CA GLU A 140 10.18 -24.50 0.06
C GLU A 140 11.56 -25.12 0.30
N TYR A 141 12.61 -24.29 0.27
CA TYR A 141 13.98 -24.78 0.43
C TYR A 141 14.39 -24.93 1.91
N HIS A 142 13.71 -24.23 2.82
CA HIS A 142 14.06 -24.20 4.23
C HIS A 142 13.22 -25.20 5.03
N ARG A 143 13.88 -26.23 5.54
CA ARG A 143 13.25 -27.38 6.21
C ARG A 143 12.22 -27.01 7.28
N GLN A 144 12.56 -26.12 8.20
CA GLN A 144 11.62 -25.75 9.28
C GLN A 144 10.36 -25.04 8.75
N ARG A 145 10.50 -24.24 7.69
CA ARG A 145 9.35 -23.56 7.06
C ARG A 145 8.49 -24.57 6.32
N PHE A 146 9.13 -25.50 5.60
CA PHE A 146 8.44 -26.62 4.96
C PHE A 146 7.63 -27.44 5.97
N GLU A 147 8.24 -27.87 7.08
CA GLU A 147 7.57 -28.68 8.10
C GLU A 147 6.40 -27.92 8.77
N THR A 148 6.54 -26.61 8.95
CA THR A 148 5.47 -25.76 9.49
C THR A 148 4.33 -25.59 8.49
N ALA A 149 4.64 -25.25 7.23
CA ALA A 149 3.67 -25.07 6.17
C ALA A 149 2.92 -26.37 5.84
N LEU A 150 3.60 -27.52 5.91
CA LEU A 150 2.97 -28.83 5.71
C LEU A 150 1.87 -29.07 6.74
N LYS A 151 2.18 -28.90 8.04
CA LYS A 151 1.20 -29.03 9.12
C LYS A 151 0.05 -28.03 8.98
N GLU A 152 0.37 -26.79 8.57
CA GLU A 152 -0.61 -25.74 8.32
C GLU A 152 -1.57 -26.15 7.19
N PHE A 153 -1.06 -26.56 6.03
CA PHE A 153 -1.88 -26.97 4.88
C PHE A 153 -2.72 -28.23 5.16
N GLU A 154 -2.17 -29.18 5.91
CA GLU A 154 -2.91 -30.33 6.42
C GLU A 154 -4.04 -29.87 7.34
N SER A 155 -3.73 -29.06 8.36
CA SER A 155 -4.73 -28.52 9.30
C SER A 155 -5.84 -27.72 8.64
N HIS A 156 -5.54 -27.06 7.51
CA HIS A 156 -6.48 -26.28 6.72
C HIS A 156 -7.24 -27.12 5.69
N GLY A 157 -6.93 -28.42 5.57
CA GLY A 157 -7.54 -29.31 4.59
C GLY A 157 -7.31 -28.87 3.14
N LEU A 158 -6.13 -28.32 2.82
CA LEU A 158 -5.77 -27.92 1.46
C LEU A 158 -5.34 -29.13 0.62
N THR A 159 -6.31 -29.97 0.23
CA THR A 159 -6.06 -31.25 -0.46
C THR A 159 -5.47 -31.12 -1.86
N ASN A 160 -5.57 -29.93 -2.45
CA ASN A 160 -5.07 -29.64 -3.81
C ASN A 160 -3.68 -28.97 -3.79
N VAL A 161 -3.02 -28.88 -2.64
CA VAL A 161 -1.66 -28.36 -2.50
C VAL A 161 -0.69 -29.52 -2.31
N ARG A 162 0.33 -29.59 -3.17
CA ARG A 162 1.45 -30.52 -3.04
C ARG A 162 2.71 -29.75 -2.69
N LEU A 163 3.12 -29.83 -1.44
CA LEU A 163 4.31 -29.15 -0.91
C LEU A 163 5.55 -30.05 -0.99
N GLN A 164 6.69 -29.52 -1.45
CA GLN A 164 7.97 -30.23 -1.44
C GLN A 164 9.07 -29.41 -0.78
N HIS A 165 9.91 -30.07 0.02
CA HIS A 165 11.16 -29.50 0.52
C HIS A 165 12.24 -29.61 -0.54
N ARG A 166 12.57 -28.52 -1.23
CA ARG A 166 13.44 -28.55 -2.42
C ARG A 166 14.12 -27.22 -2.69
N ASN A 167 15.38 -27.28 -3.14
CA ASN A 167 16.06 -26.12 -3.72
C ASN A 167 15.82 -26.08 -5.24
N VAL A 168 14.80 -25.33 -5.67
CA VAL A 168 14.40 -25.29 -7.08
C VAL A 168 15.45 -24.68 -8.02
N CYS A 169 16.36 -23.85 -7.50
CA CYS A 169 17.46 -23.26 -8.28
C CYS A 169 18.54 -24.28 -8.66
N LYS A 170 18.69 -25.36 -7.86
CA LYS A 170 19.72 -26.39 -8.09
C LYS A 170 19.14 -27.72 -8.57
N GLU A 171 17.98 -28.08 -8.03
CA GLU A 171 17.38 -29.41 -8.19
C GLU A 171 16.12 -29.37 -9.09
N GLY A 172 15.75 -28.19 -9.58
CA GLY A 172 14.54 -27.96 -10.36
C GLY A 172 13.25 -28.26 -9.59
N PHE A 173 12.18 -28.58 -10.32
CA PHE A 173 10.83 -28.76 -9.76
C PHE A 173 10.46 -30.24 -9.54
N GLY A 174 11.46 -31.12 -9.41
CA GLY A 174 11.26 -32.55 -9.19
C GLY A 174 10.47 -33.21 -10.32
N ASP A 175 9.38 -33.87 -9.97
CA ASP A 175 8.45 -34.56 -10.88
C ASP A 175 7.32 -33.65 -11.41
N ALA A 176 7.43 -32.33 -11.19
CA ALA A 176 6.44 -31.38 -11.70
C ALA A 176 6.43 -31.31 -13.22
N GLN A 177 5.24 -31.44 -13.81
CA GLN A 177 5.05 -31.48 -15.25
C GLN A 177 3.59 -31.13 -15.60
N GLY A 178 3.39 -30.63 -16.82
CA GLY A 178 2.06 -30.26 -17.31
C GLY A 178 1.49 -29.01 -16.63
N VAL A 179 2.36 -28.08 -16.23
CA VAL A 179 2.00 -26.85 -15.50
C VAL A 179 1.64 -25.74 -16.49
N GLU A 180 0.62 -24.95 -16.14
CA GLU A 180 0.10 -23.86 -16.99
C GLU A 180 0.69 -22.49 -16.61
N ALA A 181 1.03 -22.32 -15.33
CA ALA A 181 1.63 -21.09 -14.82
C ALA A 181 2.65 -21.34 -13.69
N VAL A 182 3.67 -20.49 -13.61
CA VAL A 182 4.73 -20.53 -12.60
C VAL A 182 4.82 -19.18 -11.90
N PHE A 183 4.85 -19.19 -10.57
CA PHE A 183 5.13 -18.03 -9.74
C PHE A 183 6.42 -18.23 -8.95
N LEU A 184 7.37 -17.30 -9.08
CA LEU A 184 8.68 -17.34 -8.43
C LEU A 184 8.86 -16.15 -7.47
N ASP A 185 8.87 -16.41 -6.17
CA ASP A 185 9.31 -15.52 -5.10
C ASP A 185 10.60 -16.10 -4.48
N LEU A 186 11.72 -15.80 -5.13
CA LEU A 186 13.05 -16.34 -4.81
C LEU A 186 14.10 -15.22 -4.82
N PRO A 187 15.21 -15.35 -4.07
CA PRO A 187 16.32 -14.38 -4.17
C PRO A 187 16.98 -14.33 -5.55
N ALA A 188 17.03 -15.47 -6.25
CA ALA A 188 17.67 -15.65 -7.55
C ALA A 188 16.75 -16.44 -8.52
N PRO A 189 15.62 -15.85 -8.96
CA PRO A 189 14.66 -16.57 -9.80
C PRO A 189 15.26 -17.01 -11.14
N TRP A 190 16.26 -16.27 -11.66
CA TRP A 190 16.98 -16.63 -12.90
C TRP A 190 17.66 -18.01 -12.85
N GLU A 191 17.98 -18.54 -11.68
CA GLU A 191 18.52 -19.91 -11.57
C GLU A 191 17.42 -20.97 -11.68
N ALA A 192 16.18 -20.64 -11.35
CA ALA A 192 15.05 -21.57 -11.40
C ALA A 192 14.33 -21.55 -12.76
N ILE A 193 14.43 -20.47 -13.55
CA ILE A 193 13.76 -20.33 -14.86
C ILE A 193 14.08 -21.49 -15.82
N PRO A 194 15.35 -21.91 -16.02
CA PRO A 194 15.67 -23.03 -16.92
C PRO A 194 15.02 -24.35 -16.48
N HIS A 195 14.77 -24.52 -15.18
CA HIS A 195 14.02 -25.65 -14.65
C HIS A 195 12.51 -25.50 -14.84
N ALA A 196 11.98 -24.28 -14.78
CA ALA A 196 10.56 -23.99 -14.93
C ALA A 196 10.08 -24.34 -16.35
N VAL A 197 10.88 -24.02 -17.37
CA VAL A 197 10.61 -24.38 -18.78
C VAL A 197 10.34 -25.88 -18.95
N LYS A 198 11.02 -26.74 -18.19
CA LYS A 198 10.86 -28.20 -18.27
C LYS A 198 9.54 -28.69 -17.68
N ALA A 199 8.99 -27.98 -16.69
CA ALA A 199 7.73 -28.33 -16.02
C ALA A 199 6.49 -27.78 -16.75
N LEU A 200 6.66 -26.71 -17.53
CA LEU A 200 5.60 -26.06 -18.29
C LEU A 200 5.07 -26.95 -19.42
N ARG A 201 3.77 -26.84 -19.69
CA ARG A 201 3.14 -27.44 -20.87
C ARG A 201 3.76 -26.91 -22.15
N ARG A 202 3.88 -27.78 -23.14
CA ARG A 202 4.45 -27.46 -24.46
C ARG A 202 3.40 -27.25 -25.54
N ASP A 203 2.15 -27.59 -25.26
CA ASP A 203 1.04 -27.58 -26.22
C ASP A 203 0.12 -26.35 -26.08
N ILE A 204 0.30 -25.55 -25.03
CA ILE A 204 -0.47 -24.34 -24.76
C ILE A 204 0.45 -23.15 -24.48
N ILE A 205 -0.13 -21.95 -24.50
CA ILE A 205 0.54 -20.76 -23.98
C ILE A 205 0.63 -20.88 -22.45
N THR A 206 1.85 -20.83 -21.92
CA THR A 206 2.11 -20.85 -20.48
C THR A 206 2.70 -19.53 -20.01
N ARG A 207 2.58 -19.24 -18.71
CA ARG A 207 2.95 -17.94 -18.13
C ARG A 207 3.86 -18.09 -16.92
N ILE A 208 4.74 -17.12 -16.73
CA ILE A 208 5.59 -17.03 -15.55
C ILE A 208 5.50 -15.62 -14.96
N CYS A 209 5.61 -15.54 -13.63
CA CYS A 209 5.76 -14.29 -12.90
C CYS A 209 6.88 -14.45 -11.87
N CYS A 210 7.86 -13.54 -11.92
CA CYS A 210 8.93 -13.44 -10.95
C CYS A 210 8.72 -12.19 -10.08
N PHE A 211 8.69 -12.38 -8.78
CA PHE A 211 8.59 -11.35 -7.76
C PHE A 211 10.01 -10.99 -7.28
N SER A 212 10.43 -9.73 -7.42
CA SER A 212 11.78 -9.30 -7.03
C SER A 212 11.79 -7.88 -6.47
N PRO A 213 12.36 -7.64 -5.27
CA PRO A 213 12.36 -6.32 -4.66
C PRO A 213 13.26 -5.32 -5.38
N CYS A 214 14.36 -5.79 -5.98
CA CYS A 214 15.40 -4.94 -6.57
C CYS A 214 15.41 -5.00 -8.11
N LEU A 215 15.68 -3.87 -8.78
CA LEU A 215 15.73 -3.81 -10.24
C LEU A 215 16.91 -4.62 -10.82
N GLU A 216 18.01 -4.76 -10.11
CA GLU A 216 19.15 -5.58 -10.53
C GLU A 216 18.76 -7.06 -10.63
N GLN A 217 17.86 -7.52 -9.76
CA GLN A 217 17.27 -8.86 -9.85
C GLN A 217 16.34 -8.97 -11.05
N VAL A 218 15.54 -7.93 -11.33
CA VAL A 218 14.70 -7.84 -12.54
C VAL A 218 15.56 -7.95 -13.80
N LEU A 219 16.67 -7.22 -13.89
CA LEU A 219 17.56 -7.25 -15.07
C LEU A 219 18.08 -8.67 -15.35
N LYS A 220 18.60 -9.35 -14.32
CA LYS A 220 19.05 -10.75 -14.45
C LYS A 220 17.92 -11.69 -14.87
N THR A 221 16.74 -11.48 -14.30
CA THR A 221 15.53 -12.27 -14.60
C THR A 221 15.13 -12.09 -16.06
N VAL A 222 15.02 -10.85 -16.55
CA VAL A 222 14.65 -10.55 -17.94
C VAL A 222 15.66 -11.15 -18.92
N THR A 223 16.97 -11.03 -18.64
CA THR A 223 18.01 -11.63 -19.47
C THR A 223 17.84 -13.14 -19.57
N CYS A 224 17.61 -13.82 -18.45
CA CYS A 224 17.39 -15.26 -18.43
C CYS A 224 16.08 -15.67 -19.11
N LEU A 225 14.98 -14.94 -18.89
CA LEU A 225 13.71 -15.19 -19.59
C LEU A 225 13.89 -15.14 -21.12
N ARG A 226 14.62 -14.14 -21.63
CA ARG A 226 14.91 -14.03 -23.06
C ARG A 226 15.75 -15.20 -23.56
N SER A 227 16.81 -15.58 -22.85
CA SER A 227 17.67 -16.70 -23.27
C SER A 227 16.93 -18.05 -23.26
N GLU A 228 15.96 -18.21 -22.38
CA GLU A 228 15.11 -19.40 -22.27
C GLU A 228 13.89 -19.39 -23.22
N GLY A 229 13.80 -18.39 -24.12
CA GLY A 229 12.79 -18.33 -25.17
C GLY A 229 11.42 -17.80 -24.74
N PHE A 230 11.33 -17.11 -23.60
CA PHE A 230 10.12 -16.39 -23.22
C PHE A 230 9.93 -15.12 -24.07
N SER A 231 8.67 -14.80 -24.32
CA SER A 231 8.19 -13.63 -25.05
C SER A 231 7.29 -12.76 -24.16
N ASP A 232 6.87 -11.59 -24.66
CA ASP A 232 5.96 -10.65 -23.95
C ASP A 232 6.44 -10.31 -22.52
N ILE A 233 7.75 -10.11 -22.38
CA ILE A 233 8.37 -9.84 -21.08
C ILE A 233 8.04 -8.43 -20.65
N SER A 234 7.43 -8.28 -19.47
CA SER A 234 7.03 -6.98 -18.93
C SER A 234 7.12 -6.94 -17.42
N THR A 235 7.77 -5.90 -16.90
CA THR A 235 7.90 -5.65 -15.46
C THR A 235 6.94 -4.55 -15.03
N GLN A 236 6.26 -4.76 -13.90
CA GLN A 236 5.26 -3.84 -13.37
C GLN A 236 5.32 -3.78 -11.84
N GLU A 237 4.78 -2.72 -11.26
CA GLU A 237 4.56 -2.58 -9.82
C GLU A 237 3.07 -2.33 -9.55
N VAL A 238 2.56 -2.81 -8.41
CA VAL A 238 1.16 -2.61 -8.02
C VAL A 238 1.12 -1.83 -6.71
N LEU A 239 0.63 -0.59 -6.79
CA LEU A 239 0.51 0.32 -5.65
C LEU A 239 -0.94 0.43 -5.21
N ILE A 240 -1.24 0.07 -3.96
CA ILE A 240 -2.56 0.27 -3.37
C ILE A 240 -2.61 1.58 -2.58
N ARG A 241 -3.70 2.34 -2.73
CA ARG A 241 -4.01 3.52 -1.90
C ARG A 241 -5.36 3.41 -1.21
N THR A 242 -5.35 3.26 0.11
CA THR A 242 -6.54 3.16 0.95
C THR A 242 -6.95 4.56 1.37
N HIS A 243 -8.24 4.86 1.22
CA HIS A 243 -8.81 6.14 1.61
C HIS A 243 -9.81 5.92 2.75
N GLU A 244 -9.64 6.66 3.83
CA GLU A 244 -10.59 6.76 4.93
C GLU A 244 -11.65 7.80 4.61
N LEU A 245 -12.90 7.45 4.91
CA LEU A 245 -14.02 8.37 4.82
C LEU A 245 -14.14 9.12 6.15
N VAL A 246 -13.88 10.41 6.13
CA VAL A 246 -13.87 11.27 7.32
C VAL A 246 -14.95 12.34 7.18
N ALA A 247 -15.66 12.59 8.28
CA ALA A 247 -16.50 13.76 8.39
C ALA A 247 -15.62 15.02 8.46
N PRO A 248 -16.16 16.20 8.10
CA PRO A 248 -15.49 17.47 8.35
C PRO A 248 -15.12 17.60 9.83
N PRO A 249 -14.00 18.28 10.16
CA PRO A 249 -13.62 18.50 11.55
C PRO A 249 -14.74 19.15 12.36
N PRO A 250 -14.84 18.88 13.68
CA PRO A 250 -15.80 19.58 14.53
C PRO A 250 -15.55 21.09 14.47
N ASN A 251 -16.63 21.87 14.57
CA ASN A 251 -16.66 23.34 14.45
C ASN A 251 -16.44 23.92 13.05
N THR A 252 -16.50 23.16 11.96
CA THR A 252 -16.43 23.73 10.60
C THR A 252 -17.79 24.11 10.00
N ALA A 253 -18.86 24.12 10.81
CA ALA A 253 -20.21 24.45 10.33
C ALA A 253 -20.30 25.85 9.72
N TYR A 254 -19.50 26.80 10.21
CA TYR A 254 -19.43 28.16 9.67
C TYR A 254 -18.79 28.24 8.27
N LEU A 255 -18.16 27.17 7.77
CA LEU A 255 -17.59 27.11 6.43
C LEU A 255 -18.64 26.82 5.34
N SER A 256 -19.93 26.75 5.70
CA SER A 256 -21.04 26.54 4.75
C SER A 256 -21.26 27.71 3.79
N SER A 257 -20.90 28.92 4.19
CA SER A 257 -21.01 30.12 3.36
C SER A 257 -20.10 31.23 3.88
N ILE A 258 -19.66 32.13 3.00
CA ILE A 258 -18.99 33.39 3.33
C ILE A 258 -19.82 34.19 4.34
N SER A 259 -21.15 34.25 4.19
CA SER A 259 -22.01 34.91 5.20
C SER A 259 -21.89 34.27 6.59
N SER A 260 -21.86 32.94 6.66
CA SER A 260 -21.64 32.22 7.93
C SER A 260 -20.26 32.50 8.53
N VAL A 261 -19.21 32.59 7.70
CA VAL A 261 -17.85 32.98 8.14
C VAL A 261 -17.85 34.40 8.69
N VAL A 262 -18.49 35.35 8.00
CA VAL A 262 -18.55 36.76 8.43
C VAL A 262 -19.28 36.88 9.77
N SER A 263 -20.41 36.20 9.95
CA SER A 263 -21.14 36.17 11.23
C SER A 263 -20.29 35.60 12.36
N TYR A 264 -19.59 34.49 12.11
CA TYR A 264 -18.68 33.89 13.09
C TYR A 264 -17.54 34.84 13.51
N LEU A 265 -16.93 35.56 12.55
CA LEU A 265 -15.87 36.54 12.82
C LEU A 265 -16.39 37.71 13.68
N ARG A 266 -17.57 38.25 13.37
CA ARG A 266 -18.20 39.32 14.16
C ARG A 266 -18.47 38.89 15.60
N GLU A 267 -19.04 37.71 15.80
CA GLU A 267 -19.26 37.17 17.15
C GLU A 267 -17.95 36.95 17.90
N HIS A 268 -16.90 36.50 17.20
CA HIS A 268 -15.58 36.32 17.80
C HIS A 268 -14.97 37.66 18.24
N GLU A 269 -15.10 38.73 17.46
CA GLU A 269 -14.68 40.08 17.84
C GLU A 269 -15.46 40.61 19.05
N GLN A 270 -16.78 40.44 19.07
CA GLN A 270 -17.62 40.83 20.21
C GLN A 270 -17.18 40.12 21.50
N ARG A 271 -16.99 38.79 21.44
CA ARG A 271 -16.50 38.01 22.59
C ARG A 271 -15.12 38.46 23.06
N LYS A 272 -14.24 38.93 22.17
CA LYS A 272 -12.92 39.47 22.53
C LYS A 272 -13.04 40.80 23.28
N GLU A 273 -13.92 41.69 22.82
CA GLU A 273 -14.15 42.98 23.46
C GLU A 273 -14.82 42.81 24.84
N GLU A 274 -15.80 41.92 24.96
CA GLU A 274 -16.43 41.58 26.24
C GLU A 274 -15.41 41.06 27.25
N ARG A 275 -14.50 40.15 26.83
CA ARG A 275 -13.42 39.64 27.69
C ARG A 275 -12.47 40.76 28.12
N ARG A 276 -12.13 41.70 27.23
CA ARG A 276 -11.28 42.85 27.54
C ARG A 276 -11.94 43.76 28.57
N LEU A 277 -13.23 44.05 28.39
CA LEU A 277 -14.02 44.85 29.33
C LEU A 277 -14.11 44.18 30.71
N LEU A 278 -14.32 42.86 30.74
CA LEU A 278 -14.33 42.09 31.98
C LEU A 278 -12.96 42.16 32.68
N GLN A 279 -11.86 41.97 31.95
CA GLN A 279 -10.50 42.09 32.50
C GLN A 279 -10.23 43.50 33.06
N ILE A 280 -10.66 44.55 32.35
CA ILE A 280 -10.55 45.94 32.83
C ILE A 280 -11.37 46.12 34.11
N LYS A 281 -12.58 45.58 34.17
CA LYS A 281 -13.44 45.66 35.36
C LYS A 281 -12.82 44.92 36.55
N THR A 282 -12.35 43.69 36.36
CA THR A 282 -11.68 42.90 37.40
C THR A 282 -10.38 43.55 37.86
N ALA A 283 -9.57 44.10 36.95
CA ALA A 283 -8.37 44.84 37.30
C ALA A 283 -8.69 46.11 38.12
N LYS A 284 -9.74 46.85 37.75
CA LYS A 284 -10.21 48.01 38.52
C LYS A 284 -10.75 47.62 39.90
N GLU A 285 -11.48 46.52 40.02
CA GLU A 285 -11.96 46.01 41.31
C GLU A 285 -10.81 45.53 42.20
N ASN A 286 -9.81 44.84 41.66
CA ASN A 286 -8.62 44.45 42.40
C ASN A 286 -7.82 45.67 42.85
N ASN A 287 -7.64 46.68 42.00
CA ASN A 287 -6.95 47.92 42.36
C ASN A 287 -7.74 48.72 43.42
N ARG A 288 -9.08 48.71 43.38
CA ARG A 288 -9.93 49.28 44.44
C ARG A 288 -9.81 48.52 45.76
N LYS A 289 -9.69 47.19 45.74
CA LYS A 289 -9.42 46.39 46.95
C LYS A 289 -8.05 46.69 47.54
N VAL A 290 -7.01 46.83 46.72
CA VAL A 290 -5.67 47.24 47.17
C VAL A 290 -5.68 48.63 47.80
N LYS A 291 -6.31 49.62 47.15
CA LYS A 291 -6.46 50.98 47.70
C LYS A 291 -7.34 51.05 48.94
N GLY A 292 -8.35 50.18 49.07
CA GLY A 292 -9.18 50.08 50.27
C GLY A 292 -8.45 49.47 51.46
N ILE A 293 -7.43 48.63 51.21
CA ILE A 293 -6.51 48.13 52.23
C ILE A 293 -5.51 49.23 52.64
N GLU A 294 -4.96 49.99 51.68
CA GLU A 294 -4.08 51.12 51.96
C GLU A 294 -4.78 52.30 52.66
N ALA A 295 -6.09 52.50 52.47
CA ALA A 295 -6.84 53.58 53.11
C ALA A 295 -7.17 53.33 54.60
N ASN A 296 -7.02 52.09 55.09
CA ASN A 296 -7.14 51.79 56.52
C ASN A 296 -5.82 51.96 57.29
N ASP A 297 -4.69 52.12 56.60
CA ASP A 297 -3.36 52.28 57.20
C ASP A 297 -2.61 53.46 56.54
N ALA A 298 -3.01 54.71 56.81
CA ALA A 298 -2.10 55.86 56.67
C ALA A 298 -2.57 57.13 57.40
N LEU A 299 -1.81 57.55 58.42
CA LEU A 299 -1.57 58.95 58.78
C LEU A 299 -0.16 59.35 58.29
N PRO A 300 0.11 60.65 58.04
CA PRO A 300 1.06 61.07 57.01
C PRO A 300 2.46 61.42 57.56
N MET A 301 3.49 61.27 56.73
CA MET A 301 4.73 62.05 56.84
C MET A 301 5.27 62.40 55.45
N GLU A 302 5.64 63.67 55.29
CA GLU A 302 6.26 64.27 54.12
C GLU A 302 7.73 63.81 53.92
N GLY A 303 8.17 63.81 52.66
CA GLY A 303 9.56 63.63 52.26
C GLY A 303 9.71 63.59 50.74
N ASP A 304 10.18 64.70 50.18
CA ASP A 304 10.26 65.06 48.77
C ASP A 304 11.30 64.28 47.91
N THR A 305 10.99 64.19 46.61
CA THR A 305 11.86 64.42 45.42
C THR A 305 11.78 63.35 44.32
N GLY A 306 11.58 63.82 43.07
CA GLY A 306 12.18 63.13 41.91
C GLY A 306 11.31 62.82 40.66
N THR A 307 10.62 63.81 40.11
CA THR A 307 10.52 64.15 38.66
C THR A 307 10.50 63.04 37.58
N LYS A 308 9.43 63.00 36.74
CA LYS A 308 9.56 62.89 35.25
C LYS A 308 8.25 63.20 34.49
N ARG A 309 8.28 64.39 33.87
CA ARG A 309 7.77 64.85 32.55
C ARG A 309 6.48 64.28 31.94
N LYS A 310 5.56 65.23 31.78
CA LYS A 310 4.34 65.36 30.97
C LYS A 310 4.63 65.38 29.45
N LEU A 311 3.71 64.85 28.63
CA LEU A 311 3.42 65.42 27.31
C LEU A 311 1.92 65.26 26.97
N GLU A 312 1.34 66.38 26.53
CA GLU A 312 -0.08 66.66 26.35
C GLU A 312 -0.68 66.14 25.04
N GLN A 313 -1.96 65.83 25.10
CA GLN A 313 -2.90 65.86 23.99
C GLN A 313 -3.24 67.31 23.63
N THR A 314 -3.28 67.63 22.35
CA THR A 314 -3.97 68.81 21.82
C THR A 314 -5.25 68.38 21.11
N SER A 315 -6.37 68.84 21.66
CA SER A 315 -7.70 68.87 21.07
C SER A 315 -7.95 70.24 20.42
N VAL A 316 -8.56 70.29 19.24
CA VAL A 316 -9.29 71.48 18.77
C VAL A 316 -10.61 71.05 18.09
N SER A 317 -11.69 71.68 18.55
CA SER A 317 -13.12 71.61 18.19
C SER A 317 -13.49 72.51 16.99
N GLY A 318 -14.23 72.04 15.97
CA GLY A 318 -15.67 72.35 15.67
C GLY A 318 -15.85 73.54 14.68
N PRO A 319 -16.99 73.77 13.96
CA PRO A 319 -18.31 73.10 13.96
C PRO A 319 -18.91 72.76 12.56
N ASP A 320 -20.05 72.06 12.58
CA ASP A 320 -21.19 71.97 11.64
C ASP A 320 -20.99 72.09 10.10
N ASN A 321 -21.39 71.03 9.38
CA ASN A 321 -22.26 71.19 8.21
C ASN A 321 -23.02 69.90 7.86
N ALA A 322 -24.27 70.11 7.47
CA ALA A 322 -25.30 69.14 7.16
C ALA A 322 -24.92 68.15 6.04
N ALA A 323 -25.53 66.97 6.10
CA ALA A 323 -25.45 65.92 5.08
C ALA A 323 -25.82 66.43 3.68
N PRO A 324 -25.36 65.72 2.64
CA PRO A 324 -26.34 65.09 1.78
C PRO A 324 -26.10 63.59 1.59
N ALA A 325 -27.23 62.96 1.27
CA ALA A 325 -27.48 61.56 1.08
C ALA A 325 -26.65 60.90 -0.04
N ASP A 326 -26.34 59.63 0.22
CA ASP A 326 -26.53 58.49 -0.69
C ASP A 326 -25.87 58.52 -2.07
N SER A 327 -24.75 57.82 -2.19
CA SER A 327 -24.42 57.08 -3.41
C SER A 327 -23.46 55.93 -3.10
N GLN A 328 -23.98 54.82 -2.59
CA GLN A 328 -23.26 53.54 -2.73
C GLN A 328 -23.19 53.19 -4.23
N PRO A 329 -22.01 52.85 -4.79
CA PRO A 329 -21.94 52.40 -6.17
C PRO A 329 -22.68 51.07 -6.28
N LYS A 330 -23.84 51.09 -6.95
CA LYS A 330 -24.62 49.90 -7.29
C LYS A 330 -23.86 49.07 -8.32
N THR A 331 -23.01 48.16 -7.86
CA THR A 331 -22.66 46.98 -8.64
C THR A 331 -23.79 45.97 -8.49
N ASN A 332 -24.85 46.14 -9.29
CA ASN A 332 -25.84 45.10 -9.53
C ASN A 332 -25.19 43.97 -10.35
N LEU A 333 -24.38 43.15 -9.70
CA LEU A 333 -24.28 41.74 -10.02
C LEU A 333 -25.04 41.05 -8.90
N LEU A 334 -26.14 40.38 -9.25
CA LEU A 334 -26.94 39.56 -8.35
C LEU A 334 -26.10 38.36 -7.91
N TRP A 335 -25.08 38.60 -7.11
CA TRP A 335 -24.21 37.57 -6.57
C TRP A 335 -25.02 36.82 -5.52
N THR A 336 -25.51 35.66 -5.93
CA THR A 336 -26.17 34.73 -5.04
C THR A 336 -25.09 33.84 -4.48
N GLU A 337 -24.95 33.85 -3.16
CA GLU A 337 -23.98 33.03 -2.47
C GLU A 337 -24.26 31.54 -2.74
N PRO A 338 -23.31 30.78 -3.30
CA PRO A 338 -23.52 29.35 -3.50
C PRO A 338 -23.56 28.64 -2.15
N SER A 339 -24.62 27.87 -1.92
CA SER A 339 -24.73 27.02 -0.73
C SER A 339 -23.68 25.91 -0.79
N ASN A 340 -22.72 25.88 0.14
CA ASN A 340 -21.74 24.82 0.22
C ASN A 340 -22.27 23.68 1.10
N PRO A 341 -22.45 22.45 0.57
CA PRO A 341 -22.91 21.31 1.37
C PRO A 341 -21.83 20.77 2.32
N PHE A 342 -20.74 21.52 2.57
CA PHE A 342 -19.60 21.13 3.40
C PHE A 342 -19.96 20.40 4.71
N PRO A 343 -20.98 20.81 5.50
CA PRO A 343 -21.35 20.09 6.73
C PRO A 343 -21.86 18.66 6.51
N THR A 344 -22.37 18.37 5.31
CA THR A 344 -22.86 17.04 4.88
C THR A 344 -21.89 16.31 3.95
N THR A 345 -20.77 16.96 3.58
CA THR A 345 -19.78 16.39 2.67
C THR A 345 -18.95 15.35 3.39
N VAL A 346 -18.90 14.13 2.84
CA VAL A 346 -17.93 13.11 3.24
C VAL A 346 -16.61 13.41 2.54
N LEU A 347 -15.54 13.57 3.30
CA LEU A 347 -14.19 13.78 2.78
C LEU A 347 -13.45 12.45 2.71
N THR A 348 -12.56 12.33 1.73
CA THR A 348 -11.64 11.20 1.64
C THR A 348 -10.25 11.63 2.08
N LYS A 349 -9.63 10.88 2.99
CA LYS A 349 -8.25 11.09 3.41
C LYS A 349 -7.45 9.81 3.17
N PRO A 350 -6.32 9.83 2.44
CA PRO A 350 -5.45 8.67 2.34
C PRO A 350 -5.01 8.19 3.73
N SER A 351 -4.97 6.88 3.93
CA SER A 351 -4.46 6.30 5.17
C SER A 351 -3.02 6.77 5.43
N PRO A 352 -2.67 7.10 6.68
CA PRO A 352 -1.36 7.70 7.00
C PRO A 352 -0.20 6.75 6.73
N GLU A 353 -0.41 5.45 6.96
CA GLU A 353 0.56 4.40 6.70
C GLU A 353 0.08 3.51 5.57
N MET A 354 0.93 3.39 4.56
CA MET A 354 0.67 2.62 3.35
C MET A 354 1.96 1.92 2.94
N LYS A 355 1.84 0.73 2.36
CA LYS A 355 3.01 0.05 1.78
C LYS A 355 3.45 0.84 0.56
N GLY A 356 4.69 1.34 0.62
CA GLY A 356 5.29 2.09 -0.48
C GLY A 356 5.65 1.18 -1.64
N HIS A 357 6.57 0.24 -1.41
CA HIS A 357 7.00 -0.74 -2.40
C HIS A 357 6.90 -2.15 -1.81
N THR A 358 6.31 -3.09 -2.54
CA THR A 358 6.33 -4.52 -2.20
C THR A 358 7.43 -5.21 -3.00
N SER A 359 7.29 -5.28 -4.32
CA SER A 359 8.34 -5.71 -5.27
C SER A 359 7.92 -5.40 -6.71
N TYR A 360 8.87 -5.56 -7.62
CA TYR A 360 8.60 -5.60 -9.06
C TYR A 360 8.11 -6.98 -9.46
N LEU A 361 7.13 -7.00 -10.36
CA LEU A 361 6.50 -8.18 -10.92
C LEU A 361 6.89 -8.32 -12.38
N THR A 362 7.81 -9.22 -12.69
CA THR A 362 8.23 -9.50 -14.07
C THR A 362 7.44 -10.68 -14.61
N PHE A 363 6.59 -10.43 -15.59
CA PHE A 363 5.81 -11.46 -16.26
C PHE A 363 6.40 -11.78 -17.62
N ALA A 364 6.21 -13.02 -18.05
CA ALA A 364 6.52 -13.44 -19.40
C ALA A 364 5.66 -14.62 -19.85
N VAL A 365 5.67 -14.86 -21.16
CA VAL A 365 4.87 -15.89 -21.83
C VAL A 365 5.79 -16.86 -22.55
N LEU A 366 5.52 -18.16 -22.43
CA LEU A 366 6.16 -19.19 -23.23
C LEU A 366 5.13 -19.78 -24.19
N TYR A 367 5.38 -19.60 -25.50
CA TYR A 367 4.51 -20.11 -26.55
C TYR A 367 4.61 -21.64 -26.69
N PRO A 368 3.54 -22.29 -27.22
CA PRO A 368 3.59 -23.70 -27.58
C PRO A 368 4.81 -24.04 -28.44
N GLU A 369 5.32 -25.24 -28.29
CA GLU A 369 6.48 -25.74 -29.03
C GLU A 369 6.30 -25.66 -30.55
N SER A 370 5.11 -25.99 -31.06
CA SER A 370 4.77 -25.85 -32.47
C SER A 370 4.93 -24.42 -32.98
N VAL A 371 4.52 -23.43 -32.20
CA VAL A 371 4.63 -22.00 -32.54
C VAL A 371 6.10 -21.57 -32.48
N ARG A 372 6.83 -21.95 -31.44
CA ARG A 372 8.26 -21.61 -31.30
C ARG A 372 9.10 -22.18 -32.45
N LEU A 373 8.84 -23.43 -32.86
CA LEU A 373 9.51 -24.05 -34.00
C LEU A 373 9.18 -23.33 -35.31
N SER A 374 7.92 -22.92 -35.50
CA SER A 374 7.51 -22.11 -36.66
C SER A 374 8.22 -20.76 -36.71
N MET A 375 8.32 -20.07 -35.57
CA MET A 375 9.01 -18.78 -35.49
C MET A 375 10.51 -18.92 -35.81
N ALA A 376 11.17 -19.94 -35.25
CA ALA A 376 12.58 -20.21 -35.52
C ALA A 376 12.85 -20.53 -37.00
N ALA A 377 11.96 -21.31 -37.64
CA ALA A 377 12.07 -21.62 -39.07
C ALA A 377 11.96 -20.35 -39.95
N GLN A 378 11.05 -19.43 -39.61
CA GLN A 378 10.89 -18.17 -40.33
C GLN A 378 12.12 -17.26 -40.19
N GLU A 379 12.73 -17.18 -39.01
CA GLU A 379 13.98 -16.43 -38.80
C GLU A 379 15.16 -17.02 -39.58
N THR A 380 15.23 -18.35 -39.72
CA THR A 380 16.25 -18.97 -40.57
C THR A 380 16.03 -18.69 -42.05
N SER A 381 14.78 -18.68 -42.53
CA SER A 381 14.45 -18.38 -43.93
C SER A 381 14.78 -16.91 -44.28
N SER A 382 14.44 -15.97 -43.41
CA SER A 382 14.71 -14.53 -43.65
C SER A 382 16.19 -14.17 -43.62
N ARG A 383 17.01 -14.91 -42.87
CA ARG A 383 18.48 -14.78 -42.89
C ARG A 383 19.13 -15.36 -44.15
N VAL A 384 18.48 -16.32 -44.80
CA VAL A 384 18.98 -16.91 -46.07
C VAL A 384 18.55 -16.07 -47.28
N GLU A 385 17.44 -15.34 -47.18
CA GLU A 385 16.91 -14.48 -48.25
C GLU A 385 17.49 -13.06 -48.31
N THR A 386 18.46 -12.70 -47.46
CA THR A 386 19.22 -11.44 -47.62
C THR A 386 20.54 -11.67 -48.36
N PRO A 387 20.59 -11.61 -49.71
CA PRO A 387 21.84 -11.46 -50.41
C PRO A 387 22.37 -10.03 -50.16
N THR A 388 23.65 -9.94 -49.78
CA THR A 388 24.43 -8.70 -49.74
C THR A 388 24.43 -8.01 -51.10
N ASN A 389 23.44 -7.18 -51.38
CA ASN A 389 23.50 -6.19 -52.45
C ASN A 389 24.03 -4.88 -51.87
N ILE A 390 25.36 -4.73 -51.92
CA ILE A 390 26.00 -3.42 -51.81
C ILE A 390 25.72 -2.69 -53.13
N THR A 391 24.64 -1.93 -53.16
CA THR A 391 24.43 -0.88 -54.16
C THR A 391 24.13 0.42 -53.43
N LYS A 392 25.10 1.33 -53.46
CA LYS A 392 24.94 2.72 -53.03
C LYS A 392 23.84 3.38 -53.85
N ALA A 393 22.82 3.93 -53.18
CA ALA A 393 21.86 4.89 -53.73
C ALA A 393 21.50 5.93 -52.65
N PRO A 394 21.07 7.14 -53.04
CA PRO A 394 21.45 8.38 -52.36
C PRO A 394 20.55 8.78 -51.20
N GLU A 395 21.11 9.63 -50.35
CA GLU A 395 20.56 10.20 -49.13
C GLU A 395 19.17 10.82 -49.31
N THR A 396 18.23 10.41 -48.47
CA THR A 396 17.00 11.16 -48.18
C THR A 396 16.94 11.44 -46.68
N HIS A 397 16.85 12.72 -46.34
CA HIS A 397 16.77 13.22 -44.98
C HIS A 397 15.48 12.79 -44.30
N SER A 398 15.60 11.99 -43.24
CA SER A 398 14.62 11.87 -42.17
C SER A 398 15.37 11.96 -40.84
N GLN A 399 15.02 12.96 -40.04
CA GLN A 399 15.61 13.20 -38.73
C GLN A 399 15.17 12.11 -37.75
N GLU A 400 16.06 11.15 -37.49
CA GLU A 400 16.06 10.34 -36.28
C GLU A 400 17.34 10.64 -35.50
N THR A 401 17.19 11.03 -34.24
CA THR A 401 18.29 11.29 -33.31
C THR A 401 18.98 9.98 -32.95
N HIS A 402 20.05 9.63 -33.67
CA HIS A 402 20.99 8.59 -33.29
C HIS A 402 21.98 9.13 -32.26
N TYR A 403 22.04 8.49 -31.08
CA TYR A 403 23.22 8.56 -30.21
C TYR A 403 24.36 7.81 -30.92
N SER A 404 25.45 8.52 -31.20
CA SER A 404 26.65 7.96 -31.80
C SER A 404 27.36 7.07 -30.76
N GLU A 405 27.33 5.75 -30.96
CA GLU A 405 28.27 4.83 -30.32
C GLU A 405 29.63 4.99 -31.01
N GLY A 406 30.43 5.94 -30.52
CA GLY A 406 31.84 6.03 -30.86
C GLY A 406 32.68 5.03 -30.06
N PRO A 407 33.84 4.58 -30.58
CA PRO A 407 34.74 3.61 -29.94
C PRO A 407 35.44 4.15 -28.68
N GLU A 408 34.97 5.28 -28.13
CA GLU A 408 35.51 5.91 -26.92
C GLU A 408 34.83 5.39 -25.63
N ILE A 409 33.60 4.85 -25.71
CA ILE A 409 32.87 4.38 -24.52
C ILE A 409 33.43 3.04 -24.01
N GLU A 410 33.92 2.17 -24.90
CA GLU A 410 34.55 0.90 -24.51
C GLU A 410 35.90 1.08 -23.80
N LYS A 411 36.56 2.23 -23.94
CA LYS A 411 37.85 2.49 -23.28
C LYS A 411 37.71 2.90 -21.81
N ILE A 412 36.59 3.53 -21.42
CA ILE A 412 36.38 4.03 -20.06
C ILE A 412 36.18 2.87 -19.06
N GLY A 413 35.59 1.76 -19.51
CA GLY A 413 35.36 0.57 -18.68
C GLY A 413 36.61 -0.23 -18.31
N ALA A 414 37.75 0.04 -18.95
CA ALA A 414 39.00 -0.71 -18.79
C ALA A 414 40.13 0.08 -18.09
N MET A 415 39.88 1.33 -17.69
CA MET A 415 40.91 2.20 -17.11
C MET A 415 41.13 1.88 -15.62
N THR A 416 42.39 1.84 -15.22
CA THR A 416 42.77 1.80 -13.80
C THR A 416 42.48 3.15 -13.14
N SER A 417 42.34 3.16 -11.80
CA SER A 417 42.02 4.40 -11.06
C SER A 417 43.01 5.54 -11.30
N LYS A 418 44.27 5.23 -11.64
CA LYS A 418 45.30 6.23 -11.95
C LYS A 418 45.11 6.84 -13.34
N GLU A 419 44.66 6.06 -14.31
CA GLU A 419 44.40 6.53 -15.68
C GLU A 419 43.14 7.40 -15.75
N MET A 420 42.14 7.10 -14.91
CA MET A 420 40.93 7.89 -14.74
C MET A 420 41.22 9.31 -14.21
N ASP A 421 42.13 9.42 -13.23
CA ASP A 421 42.54 10.69 -12.62
C ASP A 421 43.31 11.58 -13.60
N ASP A 422 44.16 10.99 -14.45
CA ASP A 422 44.90 11.73 -15.47
C ASP A 422 43.99 12.17 -16.63
N TRP A 423 42.99 11.36 -17.00
CA TRP A 423 41.97 11.73 -17.99
C TRP A 423 41.13 12.92 -17.52
N MET A 424 40.64 12.90 -16.28
CA MET A 424 39.87 14.03 -15.71
C MET A 424 40.67 15.33 -15.61
N LYS A 425 41.99 15.26 -15.40
CA LYS A 425 42.86 16.45 -15.38
C LYS A 425 43.13 17.03 -16.78
N SER A 426 42.99 16.23 -17.83
CA SER A 426 43.25 16.65 -19.22
C SER A 426 42.05 17.30 -19.92
N GLY A 427 40.83 17.11 -19.40
CA GLY A 427 39.58 17.53 -20.04
C GLY A 427 38.94 18.78 -19.43
N SER A 428 39.66 19.91 -19.32
CA SER A 428 39.04 21.20 -19.00
C SER A 428 38.97 22.08 -20.25
N THR A 429 37.89 21.97 -21.03
CA THR A 429 37.44 23.10 -21.87
C THR A 429 35.95 22.99 -22.18
N SER A 430 35.21 23.92 -21.55
CA SER A 430 33.92 24.51 -21.93
C SER A 430 32.77 23.59 -22.35
N LEU A 431 31.78 23.47 -21.48
CA LEU A 431 30.35 23.53 -21.85
C LEU A 431 29.61 24.18 -20.70
N SER A 432 29.32 25.48 -20.85
CA SER A 432 28.39 26.25 -20.02
C SER A 432 26.95 26.01 -20.49
N VAL A 433 26.06 25.98 -19.50
CA VAL A 433 24.60 25.72 -19.53
C VAL A 433 23.84 26.40 -20.66
#